data_AF-A0A438JA69-F1
#
_entry.id   AF-A0A438JA69-F1
#
_cell.length_a   1.000
_cell.length_b   1.000
_cell.length_c   1.000
_cell.angle_alpha   90.00
_cell.angle_beta   90.00
_cell.angle_gamma   90.00
#
_symmetry.space_group_name_H-M   'P 1'
#
loop_
_entity.id
_entity.type
_entity.pdbx_description
1 polymer ?
#
loop_
_entity_poly.entity_id
_entity_poly.type
_entity_poly.pdbx_seq_one_letter_code
_entity_poly.pdbx_strand_id
1 'polypeptide(L)' 'MDDHQPNGIPVTRFTLQSIYAQSDDEKLEFEYESGNTNILANAYTSQPEISQQAV' A
#
# COMPACT_ATOMS: atom_id res chain seq x y z
N MET A 1 -14.55 -17.86 -4.59
CA MET A 1 -14.05 -16.79 -3.71
C MET A 1 -13.31 -17.55 -2.64
N ASP A 2 -12.02 -17.71 -2.87
CA ASP A 2 -11.18 -18.66 -2.15
C ASP A 2 -9.89 -17.92 -1.81
N ASP A 3 -10.04 -16.88 -0.99
CA ASP A 3 -8.91 -16.21 -0.35
C ASP A 3 -8.56 -16.99 0.92
N HIS A 4 -8.13 -18.24 0.71
CA HIS A 4 -7.46 -19.02 1.74
C HIS A 4 -6.09 -18.38 2.00
N GLN A 5 -5.99 -17.56 3.04
CA GLN A 5 -4.70 -17.08 3.54
C GLN A 5 -4.25 -18.01 4.69
N PRO A 6 -3.19 -18.83 4.50
CA PRO A 6 -2.90 -19.99 5.35
C PRO A 6 -2.18 -19.66 6.68
N ASN A 7 -2.31 -18.47 7.27
CA ASN A 7 -1.52 -18.14 8.47
C ASN A 7 -2.16 -17.18 9.51
N GLY A 8 -3.50 -17.06 9.55
CA GLY A 8 -4.24 -16.65 10.76
C GLY A 8 -4.08 -15.22 11.29
N ILE A 9 -3.27 -14.35 10.67
CA ILE A 9 -3.19 -12.93 11.03
C ILE A 9 -4.06 -12.14 10.04
N PRO A 10 -5.06 -11.39 10.49
CA PRO A 10 -5.87 -10.56 9.61
C PRO A 10 -5.02 -9.41 9.06
N VAL A 11 -4.79 -9.42 7.75
CA VAL A 11 -4.15 -8.32 7.03
C VAL A 11 -5.23 -7.37 6.56
N THR A 12 -5.11 -6.08 6.89
CA THR A 12 -6.00 -5.04 6.37
C THR A 12 -5.26 -4.21 5.34
N ARG A 13 -5.85 -4.04 4.16
CA ARG A 13 -5.29 -3.21 3.10
C ARG A 13 -5.96 -1.85 3.07
N PHE A 14 -5.14 -0.82 3.02
CA PHE A 14 -5.58 0.57 2.94
C PHE A 14 -5.08 1.21 1.65
N THR A 15 -5.82 2.22 1.21
CA THR A 15 -5.44 3.08 0.09
C THR A 15 -5.50 4.52 0.58
N LEU A 16 -4.39 5.22 0.43
CA LEU A 16 -4.27 6.64 0.69
C LEU A 16 -4.05 7.36 -0.65
N GLN A 17 -5.01 8.20 -1.02
CA GLN A 17 -4.91 9.06 -2.18
C GLN A 17 -4.88 10.51 -1.73
N SER A 18 -3.93 11.28 -2.23
CA SER A 18 -3.87 12.71 -1.95
C SER A 18 -5.05 13.43 -2.59
N ILE A 19 -5.57 14.46 -1.93
CA ILE A 19 -6.59 15.35 -2.52
C ILE A 19 -6.06 16.14 -3.72
N TYR A 20 -4.73 16.17 -3.90
CA TYR A 20 -4.05 16.81 -5.03
C TYR A 20 -3.64 15.83 -6.13
N ALA A 21 -3.98 14.54 -5.99
CA ALA A 21 -3.72 13.54 -7.01
C ALA A 21 -4.33 14.00 -8.34
N GLN A 22 -3.52 14.01 -9.39
CA GLN A 22 -3.92 14.32 -10.75
C GLN A 22 -4.59 13.11 -11.42
N SER A 23 -4.45 11.91 -10.85
CA SER A 23 -5.02 10.67 -11.37
C SER A 23 -5.28 9.63 -10.28
N ASP A 24 -6.17 8.67 -10.59
CA ASP A 24 -6.50 7.53 -9.72
C ASP A 24 -5.35 6.53 -9.50
N ASP A 25 -4.29 6.65 -10.30
CA ASP A 25 -3.07 5.87 -10.18
C ASP A 25 -2.13 6.42 -9.08
N GLU A 26 -2.25 7.71 -8.73
CA GLU A 26 -1.43 8.37 -7.72
C GLU A 26 -1.93 8.09 -6.30
N LYS A 27 -1.75 6.84 -5.88
CA LYS A 27 -2.18 6.34 -4.57
C LYS A 27 -1.09 5.52 -3.90
N LEU A 28 -1.04 5.64 -2.58
CA LEU A 28 -0.25 4.77 -1.72
C LEU A 28 -1.14 3.62 -1.26
N GLU A 29 -0.64 2.41 -1.41
CA GLU A 29 -1.29 1.22 -0.88
C GLU A 29 -0.43 0.67 0.24
N PHE A 30 -1.04 0.26 1.34
CA PHE A 30 -0.29 -0.34 2.44
C PHE A 30 -1.10 -1.40 3.16
N GLU A 31 -0.37 -2.39 3.65
CA GLU A 31 -0.90 -3.48 4.47
C GLU A 31 -0.59 -3.18 5.93
N TYR A 32 -1.61 -3.35 6.76
CA TYR A 32 -1.46 -3.34 8.19
C TYR A 32 -1.61 -4.77 8.71
N GLU A 33 -0.53 -5.29 9.27
CA GLU A 33 -0.46 -6.62 9.88
C GLU A 33 0.09 -6.51 11.30
N SER A 34 -0.78 -6.69 12.30
CA SER A 34 -0.39 -6.81 13.71
C SER A 34 0.54 -5.68 14.22
N GLY A 35 0.28 -4.43 13.81
CA GLY A 35 1.11 -3.27 14.18
C GLY A 35 2.19 -2.88 13.17
N ASN A 36 2.47 -3.75 12.20
CA ASN A 36 3.38 -3.45 11.09
C ASN A 36 2.59 -2.80 9.97
N THR A 37 3.13 -1.70 9.44
CA THR A 37 2.63 -1.07 8.22
C THR A 37 3.64 -1.29 7.12
N ASN A 38 3.23 -1.90 6.01
CA ASN A 38 4.08 -2.15 4.86
C ASN A 38 3.51 -1.45 3.63
N ILE A 39 4.29 -0.55 3.03
CA ILE A 39 3.89 0.14 1.80
C ILE A 39 4.08 -0.82 0.63
N LEU A 40 3.00 -1.02 -0.12
CA LEU A 40 3.00 -1.87 -1.30
C LEU A 40 3.58 -1.11 -2.50
N ALA A 41 4.46 -1.81 -3.22
CA ALA A 41 5.00 -1.31 -4.47
C ALA A 41 3.92 -1.27 -5.55
N ASN A 42 3.78 -0.10 -6.18
CA ASN A 42 2.91 0.17 -7.32
C ASN A 42 3.59 1.21 -8.22
N ALA A 43 2.95 1.58 -9.34
CA ALA A 43 3.53 2.50 -10.32
C ALA A 43 3.88 3.87 -9.69
N TYR A 44 3.05 4.34 -8.75
CA TYR A 44 3.25 5.59 -8.04
C TYR A 44 4.44 5.53 -7.06
N THR A 45 4.49 4.54 -6.18
CA THR A 45 5.59 4.36 -5.21
C THR A 45 6.92 4.00 -5.84
N SER A 46 6.91 3.48 -7.08
CA SER A 46 8.10 3.20 -7.88
C SER A 46 8.73 4.45 -8.50
N GLN A 47 8.09 5.61 -8.39
CA GLN A 47 8.68 6.86 -8.81
C GLN A 47 9.87 7.21 -7.90
N PRO A 48 11.02 7.60 -8.46
CA PRO A 48 12.25 7.80 -7.69
C PRO A 48 12.12 8.82 -6.56
N GLU A 49 11.25 9.82 -6.72
CA GLU A 49 10.96 10.85 -5.72
C GLU A 49 10.22 10.29 -4.49
N ILE A 50 9.46 9.21 -4.67
CA ILE A 50 8.62 8.56 -3.66
C ILE A 50 9.32 7.32 -3.09
N SER A 51 9.97 6.53 -3.95
CA SER A 51 10.75 5.35 -3.55
C SER A 51 11.84 5.66 -2.53
N GLN A 52 12.43 6.86 -2.58
CA GLN A 52 13.48 7.28 -1.64
C GLN A 52 12.94 7.66 -0.25
N GLN A 53 11.62 7.83 -0.10
CA GLN A 53 10.98 8.18 1.18
C GLN A 53 10.47 6.97 1.96
N ALA A 54 10.38 5.80 1.32
CA ALA A 54 10.08 4.53 1.97
C ALA A 54 11.36 4.00 2.64
N VAL A 55 11.69 4.53 3.82
CA VAL A 55 12.78 4.05 4.70
C VAL A 55 12.24 3.06 5.72
#